data_AF-A0A9P0GJ90-F1
#
_entry.id   AF-A0A9P0GJ90-F1
#
_cell.length_a   1.000
_cell.length_b   1.000
_cell.length_c   1.000
_cell.angle_alpha   90.00
_cell.angle_beta   90.00
_cell.angle_gamma   90.00
#
_symmetry.space_group_name_H-M   'P 1'
#
loop_
_entity.id
_entity.type
_entity.pdbx_description
1 polymer ?
#
loop_
_entity_poly.entity_id
_entity_poly.type
_entity_poly.pdbx_seq_one_letter_code
_entity_poly.pdbx_strand_id
1 'polypeptide(L)'
;MSGYRYNQSANPFEEDDVDDETFLKNSRRTPTYNNAPPTFEDQMQSFAEKKRIIEERTINSTEKSISILKDSEQIGIATAEELMRQREKLEKTDKQLDEINSTLRFSQKHINGIKSVFSSLKNYMAGRSDSPNSTTSSSTPSTVKQSTSNQNLEEKLSTYNRYENHPATRLRGNDYDSYDQVSSGSKDFSAKLDANLQEMCSNITLLKELASELGTEIDTQNDLIGNITDKAELADITITKQNKDMARILKK
;
A
#
# COMPACT_ATOMS: atom_id res chain seq x y z
N MET A 1 -41.94 -12.26 -41.01
CA MET A 1 -40.86 -13.19 -40.62
C MET A 1 -39.74 -13.03 -41.66
N SER A 2 -38.72 -12.21 -41.37
CA SER A 2 -37.56 -12.04 -42.28
C SER A 2 -36.37 -12.81 -41.72
N GLY A 3 -35.79 -13.65 -42.58
CA GLY A 3 -34.77 -14.63 -42.24
C GLY A 3 -33.44 -14.05 -41.80
N TYR A 4 -32.77 -14.85 -40.99
CA TYR A 4 -31.41 -14.70 -40.50
C TYR A 4 -30.39 -14.60 -41.65
N ARG A 5 -29.46 -13.65 -41.56
CA ARG A 5 -28.20 -13.68 -42.32
C ARG A 5 -27.14 -14.31 -41.42
N TYR A 6 -26.59 -15.44 -41.85
CA TYR A 6 -25.39 -16.02 -41.25
C TYR A 6 -24.15 -15.45 -41.95
N ASN A 7 -23.21 -14.98 -41.14
CA ASN A 7 -21.86 -14.63 -41.55
C ASN A 7 -21.14 -15.87 -42.08
N GLN A 8 -20.52 -15.75 -43.25
CA GLN A 8 -19.63 -16.77 -43.80
C GLN A 8 -18.18 -16.34 -43.59
N SER A 9 -17.36 -17.36 -43.32
CA SER A 9 -16.15 -17.41 -42.52
C SER A 9 -14.93 -16.66 -43.08
N ALA A 10 -14.22 -15.99 -42.18
CA ALA A 10 -12.85 -15.51 -42.37
C ALA A 10 -11.84 -16.65 -42.17
N ASN A 11 -11.74 -17.54 -43.15
CA ASN A 11 -10.66 -18.53 -43.24
C ASN A 11 -9.64 -18.07 -44.29
N PRO A 12 -8.40 -17.70 -43.92
CA PRO A 12 -7.40 -17.15 -44.83
C PRO A 12 -6.63 -18.22 -45.64
N PHE A 13 -7.09 -19.47 -45.64
CA PHE A 13 -6.47 -20.62 -46.32
C PHE A 13 -7.43 -21.40 -47.22
N GLU A 14 -8.64 -20.90 -47.45
CA GLU A 14 -9.43 -21.41 -48.56
C GLU A 14 -8.82 -20.80 -49.83
N GLU A 15 -8.04 -21.63 -50.53
CA GLU A 15 -7.61 -21.41 -51.90
C GLU A 15 -8.87 -21.29 -52.75
N ASP A 16 -9.40 -20.07 -52.88
CA ASP A 16 -10.31 -19.71 -53.95
C ASP A 16 -9.55 -20.03 -55.24
N ASP A 17 -9.93 -21.12 -55.91
CA ASP A 17 -9.48 -21.46 -57.25
C ASP A 17 -9.68 -20.21 -58.13
N VAL A 18 -8.60 -19.45 -58.31
CA VAL A 18 -8.61 -18.23 -59.09
C VAL A 18 -8.85 -18.65 -60.53
N ASP A 19 -10.11 -18.55 -60.96
CA ASP A 19 -10.54 -18.86 -62.32
C ASP A 19 -9.53 -18.29 -63.33
N ASP A 20 -9.11 -19.10 -64.29
CA ASP A 20 -8.10 -18.76 -65.29
C ASP A 20 -8.46 -17.44 -66.01
N GLU A 21 -9.75 -17.14 -66.15
CA GLU A 21 -10.22 -15.85 -66.67
C GLU A 21 -9.86 -14.67 -65.75
N THR A 22 -9.92 -14.83 -64.44
CA THR A 22 -9.52 -13.82 -63.44
C THR A 22 -8.00 -13.60 -63.46
N PHE A 23 -7.22 -14.68 -63.58
CA PHE A 23 -5.76 -14.60 -63.68
C PHE A 23 -5.30 -13.92 -64.98
N LEU A 24 -5.91 -14.28 -66.12
CA LEU A 24 -5.63 -13.67 -67.43
C LEU A 24 -6.08 -12.21 -67.52
N LYS A 25 -7.15 -11.83 -66.83
CA LYS A 25 -7.66 -10.44 -66.78
C LYS A 25 -6.76 -9.52 -65.96
N ASN A 26 -6.06 -10.05 -64.96
CA ASN A 26 -5.07 -9.30 -64.20
C ASN A 26 -3.77 -9.06 -64.99
N SER A 27 -3.39 -9.98 -65.89
CA SER A 27 -2.23 -9.82 -66.79
C SER A 27 -2.50 -8.90 -68.00
N ARG A 28 -3.76 -8.70 -68.41
CA ARG A 28 -4.14 -7.83 -69.55
C ARG A 28 -4.53 -6.40 -69.16
N ARG A 29 -4.20 -5.94 -67.94
CA ARG A 29 -4.30 -4.52 -67.61
C ARG A 29 -3.16 -3.76 -68.29
N THR A 30 -3.48 -3.06 -69.37
CA THR A 30 -2.65 -2.00 -69.94
C THR A 30 -2.28 -1.01 -68.83
N PRO A 31 -1.00 -0.65 -68.64
CA PRO A 31 -0.60 0.25 -67.58
C PRO A 31 -1.11 1.65 -67.90
N THR A 32 -2.22 2.06 -67.29
CA THR A 32 -2.52 3.47 -67.11
C THR A 32 -1.42 4.06 -66.25
N TYR A 33 -0.62 4.96 -66.85
CA TYR A 33 0.55 5.66 -66.31
C TYR A 33 0.30 6.58 -65.08
N ASN A 34 -0.70 6.27 -64.24
CA ASN A 34 -1.04 7.09 -63.08
C ASN A 34 -0.99 6.35 -61.74
N ASN A 35 -0.55 5.10 -61.71
CA ASN A 35 -0.20 4.41 -60.47
C ASN A 35 1.06 3.58 -60.70
N ALA A 36 2.21 4.25 -60.70
CA ALA A 36 3.48 3.57 -60.54
C ALA A 36 3.46 2.88 -59.15
N PRO A 37 3.82 1.58 -59.05
CA PRO A 37 4.02 0.97 -57.73
C PRO A 37 5.07 1.80 -56.96
N PRO A 38 4.88 2.03 -55.66
CA PRO A 38 5.76 2.89 -54.87
C PRO A 38 7.19 2.38 -55.02
N THR A 39 8.10 3.28 -55.38
CA THR A 39 9.49 2.92 -55.60
C THR A 39 10.07 2.41 -54.28
N PHE A 40 11.11 1.56 -54.36
CA PHE A 40 11.80 1.08 -53.16
C PHE A 40 12.28 2.24 -52.26
N GLU A 41 12.62 3.38 -52.88
CA GLU A 41 13.01 4.61 -52.20
C GLU A 41 11.84 5.27 -51.45
N ASP A 42 10.64 5.36 -52.06
CA ASP A 42 9.43 5.86 -51.39
C ASP A 42 9.06 4.99 -50.18
N GLN A 43 9.20 3.67 -50.30
CA GLN A 43 8.95 2.75 -49.20
C GLN A 43 9.97 2.97 -48.07
N MET A 44 11.26 3.07 -48.38
CA MET A 44 12.32 3.33 -47.41
C MET A 44 12.10 4.65 -46.65
N GLN A 45 11.73 5.72 -47.34
CA GLN A 45 11.41 7.02 -46.71
C GLN A 45 10.20 6.90 -45.78
N SER A 46 9.14 6.20 -46.20
CA SER A 46 7.97 5.97 -45.35
C SER A 46 8.31 5.20 -44.07
N PHE A 47 9.25 4.24 -44.13
CA PHE A 47 9.72 3.52 -42.96
C PHE A 47 10.55 4.40 -42.02
N ALA A 48 11.42 5.25 -42.58
CA ALA A 48 12.21 6.19 -41.79
C ALA A 48 11.33 7.22 -41.06
N GLU A 49 10.31 7.75 -41.72
CA GLU A 49 9.34 8.68 -41.11
C GLU A 49 8.53 7.99 -40.00
N LYS A 50 8.01 6.79 -40.28
CA LYS A 50 7.30 5.99 -39.26
C LYS A 50 8.18 5.73 -38.04
N LYS A 51 9.46 5.37 -38.25
CA LYS A 51 10.42 5.18 -37.16
C LYS A 51 10.55 6.46 -36.32
N ARG A 52 10.81 7.62 -36.94
CA ARG A 52 10.95 8.90 -36.23
C ARG A 52 9.72 9.26 -35.41
N ILE A 53 8.54 9.07 -35.98
CA ILE A 53 7.27 9.36 -35.32
C ILE A 53 7.07 8.46 -34.08
N ILE A 54 7.42 7.18 -34.18
CA ILE A 54 7.35 6.24 -33.05
C ILE A 54 8.34 6.64 -31.95
N GLU A 55 9.58 6.97 -32.33
CA GLU A 55 10.62 7.42 -31.41
C GLU A 55 10.17 8.68 -30.64
N GLU A 56 9.70 9.71 -31.34
CA GLU A 56 9.24 10.96 -30.72
C GLU A 56 8.06 10.73 -29.75
N ARG A 57 7.06 9.95 -30.18
CA ARG A 57 5.91 9.61 -29.31
C ARG A 57 6.33 8.85 -28.07
N THR A 58 7.34 7.98 -28.19
CA THR A 58 7.85 7.18 -27.07
C THR A 58 8.56 8.07 -26.06
N ILE A 59 9.41 9.00 -26.50
CA ILE A 59 10.07 9.95 -25.59
C ILE A 59 9.03 10.84 -24.88
N ASN A 60 8.11 11.45 -25.62
CA ASN A 60 7.08 12.30 -25.03
C ASN A 60 6.23 11.53 -23.99
N SER A 61 5.89 10.28 -24.30
CA SER A 61 5.15 9.41 -23.37
C SER A 61 5.95 9.12 -22.09
N THR A 62 7.27 8.90 -22.17
CA THR A 62 8.09 8.66 -20.98
C THR A 62 8.27 9.94 -20.16
N GLU A 63 8.50 11.08 -20.79
CA GLU A 63 8.57 12.39 -20.12
C GLU A 63 7.28 12.72 -19.35
N LYS A 64 6.11 12.50 -19.98
CA LYS A 64 4.81 12.67 -19.31
C LYS A 64 4.66 11.71 -18.13
N SER A 65 5.11 10.46 -18.29
CA SER A 65 5.05 9.46 -17.21
C SER A 65 5.91 9.88 -16.01
N ILE A 66 7.12 10.42 -16.26
CA ILE A 66 7.99 10.97 -15.20
C ILE A 66 7.28 12.11 -14.46
N SER A 67 6.63 13.03 -15.17
CA SER A 67 5.87 14.11 -14.53
C SER A 67 4.78 13.57 -13.61
N ILE A 68 3.99 12.59 -14.08
CA ILE A 68 2.93 11.97 -13.28
C ILE A 68 3.51 11.27 -12.04
N LEU A 69 4.66 10.61 -12.19
CA LEU A 69 5.32 9.94 -11.06
C LEU A 69 5.78 10.95 -9.99
N LYS A 70 6.34 12.10 -10.40
CA LYS A 70 6.71 13.18 -9.48
C LYS A 70 5.51 13.82 -8.80
N ASP A 71 4.43 14.06 -9.55
CA ASP A 71 3.18 14.57 -8.97
C ASP A 71 2.61 13.56 -7.94
N SER A 72 2.68 12.26 -8.26
CA SER A 72 2.25 11.20 -7.35
C SER A 72 3.10 11.13 -6.08
N GLU A 73 4.41 11.35 -6.21
CA GLU A 73 5.33 11.39 -5.07
C GLU A 73 4.99 12.55 -4.14
N GLN A 74 4.77 13.75 -4.70
CA GLN A 74 4.39 14.93 -3.91
C GLN A 74 3.08 14.72 -3.16
N ILE A 75 2.06 14.15 -3.82
CA ILE A 75 0.78 13.81 -3.18
C ILE A 75 0.99 12.78 -2.08
N GLY A 76 1.84 11.79 -2.34
CA GLY A 76 2.20 10.78 -1.36
C GLY A 76 2.88 11.35 -0.12
N ILE A 77 3.86 12.24 -0.29
CA ILE A 77 4.55 12.93 0.83
C ILE A 77 3.54 13.73 1.66
N ALA A 78 2.69 14.52 1.02
CA ALA A 78 1.63 15.27 1.71
C ALA A 78 0.67 14.34 2.47
N THR A 79 0.40 13.16 1.92
CA THR A 79 -0.41 12.13 2.59
C THR A 79 0.31 11.57 3.82
N ALA A 80 1.62 11.31 3.73
CA ALA A 80 2.43 10.85 4.86
C ALA A 80 2.44 11.88 6.01
N GLU A 81 2.61 13.16 5.68
CA GLU A 81 2.55 14.25 6.67
C GLU A 81 1.18 14.31 7.38
N GLU A 82 0.09 14.16 6.63
CA GLU A 82 -1.25 14.16 7.24
C GLU A 82 -1.49 12.91 8.09
N LEU A 83 -1.01 11.72 7.68
CA LEU A 83 -1.06 10.52 8.51
C LEU A 83 -0.30 10.70 9.82
N MET A 84 0.90 11.30 9.78
CA MET A 84 1.66 11.60 10.99
C MET A 84 0.87 12.55 11.93
N ARG A 85 0.26 13.59 11.38
CA ARG A 85 -0.60 14.52 12.15
C ARG A 85 -1.82 13.82 12.74
N GLN A 86 -2.40 12.86 12.02
CA GLN A 86 -3.52 12.05 12.52
C GLN A 86 -3.08 11.13 13.66
N ARG A 87 -1.91 10.50 13.53
CA ARG A 87 -1.31 9.67 14.58
C ARG A 87 -1.17 10.43 15.89
N GLU A 88 -0.62 11.64 15.87
CA GLU A 88 -0.47 12.47 17.07
C GLU A 88 -1.82 12.73 17.78
N LYS A 89 -2.89 12.95 17.00
CA LYS A 89 -4.24 13.13 17.57
C LYS A 89 -4.75 11.85 18.21
N LEU A 90 -4.52 10.69 17.59
CA LEU A 90 -4.88 9.40 18.15
C LEU A 90 -4.11 9.13 19.44
N GLU A 91 -2.79 9.35 19.46
CA GLU A 91 -1.98 9.17 20.68
C GLU A 91 -2.41 10.11 21.82
N LYS A 92 -2.79 11.34 21.49
CA LYS A 92 -3.35 12.28 22.48
C LYS A 92 -4.69 11.76 23.01
N THR A 93 -5.54 11.22 22.15
CA THR A 93 -6.84 10.66 22.53
C THR A 93 -6.66 9.45 23.44
N ASP A 94 -5.72 8.56 23.10
CA ASP A 94 -5.37 7.39 23.90
C ASP A 94 -4.93 7.77 25.32
N LYS A 95 -4.02 8.75 25.45
CA LYS A 95 -3.57 9.28 26.75
C LYS A 95 -4.71 9.90 27.55
N GLN A 96 -5.59 10.66 26.90
CA GLN A 96 -6.75 11.26 27.56
C GLN A 96 -7.71 10.18 28.08
N LEU A 97 -7.91 9.10 27.34
CA LEU A 97 -8.74 7.98 27.80
C LEU A 97 -8.11 7.22 28.97
N ASP A 98 -6.78 7.10 29.02
CA ASP A 98 -6.09 6.56 30.19
C ASP A 98 -6.30 7.44 31.43
N GLU A 99 -6.18 8.76 31.27
CA GLU A 99 -6.43 9.72 32.35
C GLU A 99 -7.88 9.66 32.83
N ILE A 100 -8.85 9.59 31.92
CA ILE A 100 -10.27 9.41 32.24
C ILE A 100 -10.48 8.12 33.02
N ASN A 101 -9.98 6.99 32.52
CA ASN A 101 -10.14 5.70 33.19
C ASN A 101 -9.48 5.68 34.59
N SER A 102 -8.31 6.30 34.75
CA SER A 102 -7.65 6.47 36.06
C SER A 102 -8.49 7.34 37.00
N THR A 103 -8.97 8.47 36.51
CA THR A 103 -9.84 9.40 37.26
C THR A 103 -11.13 8.73 37.69
N LEU A 104 -11.73 7.92 36.81
CA LEU A 104 -12.92 7.14 37.14
C LEU A 104 -12.65 6.11 38.23
N ARG A 105 -11.50 5.43 38.24
CA ARG A 105 -11.15 4.52 39.35
C ARG A 105 -11.09 5.24 40.68
N PHE A 106 -10.49 6.43 40.70
CA PHE A 106 -10.43 7.28 41.89
C PHE A 106 -11.81 7.79 42.32
N SER A 107 -12.62 8.26 41.36
CA SER A 107 -14.02 8.65 41.55
C SER A 107 -14.84 7.52 42.20
N GLN A 108 -14.68 6.28 41.73
CA GLN A 108 -15.37 5.12 42.32
C GLN A 108 -14.98 4.92 43.79
N LYS A 109 -13.70 5.09 44.14
CA LYS A 109 -13.24 5.00 45.54
C LYS A 109 -13.90 6.05 46.42
N HIS A 110 -14.04 7.28 45.92
CA HIS A 110 -14.78 8.34 46.61
C HIS A 110 -16.27 8.03 46.76
N ILE A 111 -16.93 7.60 45.68
CA ILE A 111 -18.34 7.19 45.72
C ILE A 111 -18.55 6.09 46.77
N ASN A 112 -17.65 5.12 46.85
CA ASN A 112 -17.71 4.06 47.86
C ASN A 112 -17.50 4.59 49.28
N GLY A 113 -16.58 5.54 49.48
CA GLY A 113 -16.38 6.21 50.77
C GLY A 113 -17.59 7.04 51.20
N ILE A 114 -18.25 7.73 50.26
CA ILE A 114 -19.46 8.49 50.52
C ILE A 114 -20.61 7.54 50.92
N LYS A 115 -20.80 6.44 50.19
CA LYS A 115 -21.78 5.40 50.54
C LYS A 115 -21.56 4.87 51.96
N SER A 116 -20.31 4.63 52.37
CA SER A 116 -20.02 4.11 53.71
C SER A 116 -20.29 5.15 54.81
N VAL A 117 -19.92 6.42 54.61
CA VAL A 117 -20.18 7.49 55.59
C VAL A 117 -21.68 7.75 55.76
N PHE A 118 -22.45 7.83 54.67
CA PHE A 118 -23.91 7.96 54.74
C PHE A 118 -24.57 6.71 55.36
N SER A 119 -24.07 5.51 55.08
CA SER A 119 -24.57 4.29 55.71
C SER A 119 -24.30 4.27 57.22
N SER A 120 -23.10 4.68 57.65
CA SER A 120 -22.74 4.78 59.07
C SER A 120 -23.55 5.85 59.79
N LEU A 121 -23.77 7.01 59.16
CA LEU A 121 -24.64 8.06 59.71
C LEU A 121 -26.09 7.57 59.85
N LYS A 122 -26.60 6.84 58.85
CA LYS A 122 -27.92 6.24 58.92
C LYS A 122 -28.01 5.18 60.03
N ASN A 123 -27.00 4.34 60.19
CA ASN A 123 -27.01 3.31 61.24
C ASN A 123 -26.90 3.92 62.64
N TYR A 124 -26.17 5.03 62.77
CA TYR A 124 -26.05 5.79 64.01
C TYR A 124 -27.34 6.54 64.37
N MET A 125 -28.01 7.19 63.41
CA MET A 125 -29.33 7.82 63.64
C MET A 125 -30.47 6.82 63.82
N ALA A 126 -30.36 5.62 63.26
CA ALA A 126 -31.37 4.56 63.38
C ALA A 126 -31.25 3.74 64.68
N GLY A 127 -30.34 4.11 65.60
CA GLY A 127 -30.35 3.63 66.98
C GLY A 127 -30.18 2.12 67.15
N ARG A 128 -29.27 1.50 66.41
CA ARG A 128 -28.94 0.07 66.57
C ARG A 128 -27.43 -0.11 66.74
N SER A 129 -26.99 -0.18 67.99
CA SER A 129 -25.68 -0.74 68.34
C SER A 129 -25.76 -2.25 68.20
N ASP A 130 -24.87 -2.86 67.42
CA ASP A 130 -24.13 -4.04 67.89
C ASP A 130 -22.93 -4.38 66.98
N SER A 131 -21.79 -4.47 67.68
CA SER A 131 -20.53 -5.18 67.40
C SER A 131 -19.50 -4.63 66.40
N PRO A 132 -18.23 -4.43 66.83
CA PRO A 132 -17.10 -4.15 65.97
C PRO A 132 -16.41 -5.45 65.52
N ASN A 133 -15.81 -5.46 64.33
CA ASN A 133 -14.70 -6.39 64.06
C ASN A 133 -13.57 -5.68 63.32
N SER A 134 -12.45 -5.59 64.03
CA SER A 134 -11.13 -5.22 63.56
C SER A 134 -10.28 -6.49 63.53
N THR A 135 -9.69 -6.82 62.38
CA THR A 135 -8.49 -7.68 62.27
C THR A 135 -7.96 -7.50 60.83
N THR A 136 -6.85 -6.81 60.57
CA THR A 136 -5.46 -7.36 60.53
C THR A 136 -5.44 -8.81 60.05
N SER A 137 -4.75 -9.20 58.97
CA SER A 137 -3.30 -9.36 58.96
C SER A 137 -2.80 -9.80 57.58
N SER A 138 -1.59 -9.36 57.27
CA SER A 138 -0.62 -9.89 56.32
C SER A 138 -0.32 -11.40 56.44
N SER A 139 -0.11 -12.08 55.31
CA SER A 139 0.85 -13.20 55.21
C SER A 139 1.18 -13.56 53.75
N THR A 140 2.46 -13.41 53.41
CA THR A 140 3.24 -14.27 52.52
C THR A 140 4.32 -14.95 53.39
N PRO A 141 5.12 -15.95 52.97
CA PRO A 141 5.19 -16.65 51.67
C PRO A 141 5.24 -18.20 51.80
N SER A 142 5.24 -18.95 50.69
CA SER A 142 5.98 -20.22 50.54
C SER A 142 6.02 -20.75 49.11
N THR A 143 7.24 -20.83 48.57
CA THR A 143 7.86 -21.88 47.73
C THR A 143 7.06 -22.63 46.65
N VAL A 144 7.53 -22.52 45.39
CA VAL A 144 7.68 -23.66 44.45
C VAL A 144 8.94 -23.44 43.58
N LYS A 145 9.70 -24.52 43.38
CA LYS A 145 10.93 -24.61 42.57
C LYS A 145 10.62 -24.83 41.07
N GLN A 146 11.47 -24.20 40.25
CA GLN A 146 12.13 -24.70 39.02
C GLN A 146 11.28 -25.11 37.81
N SER A 147 11.54 -24.46 36.67
CA SER A 147 11.75 -25.11 35.37
C SER A 147 12.49 -24.18 34.39
N THR A 148 13.37 -24.81 33.63
CA THR A 148 14.33 -24.34 32.63
C THR A 148 13.70 -23.93 31.30
N SER A 149 14.16 -22.85 30.68
CA SER A 149 14.46 -22.82 29.24
C SER A 149 15.16 -21.54 28.77
N ASN A 150 16.27 -21.77 28.06
CA ASN A 150 16.69 -21.15 26.81
C ASN A 150 16.61 -19.63 26.65
N GLN A 151 17.78 -18.99 26.75
CA GLN A 151 18.11 -17.80 25.98
C GLN A 151 19.50 -17.99 25.37
N ASN A 152 19.53 -18.28 24.07
CA ASN A 152 20.67 -18.10 23.20
C ASN A 152 20.29 -16.90 22.33
N LEU A 153 20.77 -15.73 22.75
CA LEU A 153 20.64 -14.48 22.03
C LEU A 153 22.04 -14.18 21.49
N GLU A 154 22.06 -13.69 20.25
CA GLU A 154 23.17 -13.00 19.59
C GLU A 154 23.98 -13.81 18.56
N GLU A 155 24.23 -13.14 17.44
CA GLU A 155 25.15 -13.48 16.35
C GLU A 155 24.59 -14.24 15.14
N LYS A 156 23.68 -13.58 14.42
CA LYS A 156 23.53 -13.75 12.96
C LYS A 156 23.57 -12.39 12.25
N LEU A 157 24.77 -11.83 12.13
CA LEU A 157 25.11 -10.75 11.20
C LEU A 157 26.44 -11.10 10.52
N SER A 158 26.37 -11.89 9.46
CA SER A 158 27.47 -12.08 8.48
C SER A 158 27.04 -13.06 7.40
N THR A 159 26.12 -12.64 6.53
CA THR A 159 25.92 -13.30 5.23
C THR A 159 25.73 -12.23 4.16
N TYR A 160 26.77 -11.43 4.00
CA TYR A 160 27.04 -10.65 2.79
C TYR A 160 28.44 -11.08 2.34
N ASN A 161 28.65 -11.26 1.04
CA ASN A 161 29.83 -11.86 0.37
C ASN A 161 29.72 -13.34 0.02
N ARG A 162 28.71 -13.70 -0.78
CA ARG A 162 28.77 -14.89 -1.64
C ARG A 162 28.03 -14.65 -2.96
N TYR A 163 28.49 -13.67 -3.74
CA TYR A 163 28.01 -13.43 -5.12
C TYR A 163 29.10 -13.00 -6.10
N GLU A 164 30.37 -13.37 -5.87
CA GLU A 164 31.47 -13.05 -6.80
C GLU A 164 32.08 -14.25 -7.55
N ASN A 165 31.57 -15.47 -7.37
CA ASN A 165 32.13 -16.63 -8.06
C ASN A 165 31.05 -17.57 -8.60
N HIS A 166 30.25 -17.08 -9.57
CA HIS A 166 29.32 -17.93 -10.33
C HIS A 166 29.76 -17.99 -11.81
N PRO A 167 29.91 -19.18 -12.42
CA PRO A 167 30.43 -19.37 -13.79
C PRO A 167 29.52 -18.85 -14.92
N ALA A 168 28.40 -18.19 -14.61
CA ALA A 168 27.45 -17.65 -15.58
C ALA A 168 27.84 -16.25 -16.12
N THR A 169 28.86 -15.59 -15.56
CA THR A 169 29.29 -14.24 -15.98
C THR A 169 30.53 -14.22 -16.89
N ARG A 170 31.06 -15.40 -17.28
CA ARG A 170 32.26 -15.52 -18.14
C ARG A 170 31.98 -15.85 -19.61
N LEU A 171 30.70 -15.94 -20.02
CA LEU A 171 30.29 -16.35 -21.36
C LEU A 171 29.42 -15.29 -22.07
N ARG A 172 29.89 -14.03 -22.08
CA ARG A 172 29.32 -12.99 -22.95
C ARG A 172 30.40 -12.09 -23.54
N GLY A 173 31.44 -12.71 -24.10
CA GLY A 173 32.30 -12.09 -25.09
C GLY A 173 31.82 -12.52 -26.47
N ASN A 174 30.90 -11.76 -27.06
CA ASN A 174 30.51 -11.94 -28.45
C ASN A 174 30.71 -10.61 -29.16
N ASP A 175 31.91 -10.48 -29.71
CA ASP A 175 32.39 -9.41 -30.56
C ASP A 175 31.80 -9.64 -31.95
N TYR A 176 30.71 -8.94 -32.27
CA TYR A 176 30.09 -8.93 -33.60
C TYR A 176 29.26 -7.66 -33.74
N ASP A 177 29.89 -6.53 -34.03
CA ASP A 177 29.19 -5.33 -34.53
C ASP A 177 30.11 -4.55 -35.47
N SER A 178 30.01 -4.84 -36.77
CA SER A 178 30.62 -4.03 -37.81
C SER A 178 29.73 -3.95 -39.04
N TYR A 179 28.54 -3.36 -38.87
CA TYR A 179 27.77 -2.74 -39.95
C TYR A 179 26.81 -1.70 -39.34
N ASP A 180 27.34 -0.55 -38.97
CA ASP A 180 26.54 0.50 -38.33
C ASP A 180 26.85 1.86 -38.96
N GLN A 181 26.35 2.07 -40.17
CA GLN A 181 26.50 3.32 -40.92
C GLN A 181 25.14 3.92 -41.34
N VAL A 182 24.14 3.82 -40.48
CA VAL A 182 22.89 4.65 -40.53
C VAL A 182 22.40 5.04 -39.11
N SER A 183 23.18 4.75 -38.07
CA SER A 183 22.72 4.70 -36.67
C SER A 183 23.23 5.87 -35.82
N SER A 184 23.06 7.11 -36.27
CA SER A 184 23.38 8.29 -35.43
C SER A 184 22.15 8.76 -34.66
N GLY A 185 20.99 8.95 -35.32
CA GLY A 185 19.76 9.38 -34.64
C GLY A 185 19.15 8.32 -33.71
N SER A 186 19.35 7.04 -34.02
CA SER A 186 18.83 5.92 -33.20
C SER A 186 19.55 5.78 -31.86
N LYS A 187 20.83 6.16 -31.78
CA LYS A 187 21.64 6.09 -30.55
C LYS A 187 21.25 7.19 -29.56
N ASP A 188 21.02 8.40 -30.06
CA ASP A 188 20.56 9.53 -29.24
C ASP A 188 19.14 9.28 -28.69
N PHE A 189 18.25 8.71 -29.52
CA PHE A 189 16.93 8.27 -29.07
C PHE A 189 17.04 7.20 -27.98
N SER A 190 17.81 6.13 -28.21
CA SER A 190 17.96 5.05 -27.25
C SER A 190 18.53 5.55 -25.92
N ALA A 191 19.56 6.40 -25.95
CA ALA A 191 20.17 6.94 -24.74
C ALA A 191 19.19 7.81 -23.93
N LYS A 192 18.37 8.64 -24.59
CA LYS A 192 17.33 9.44 -23.92
C LYS A 192 16.22 8.56 -23.36
N LEU A 193 15.79 7.56 -24.12
CA LEU A 193 14.78 6.61 -23.67
C LEU A 193 15.26 5.86 -22.43
N ASP A 194 16.47 5.31 -22.46
CA ASP A 194 17.06 4.58 -21.33
C ASP A 194 17.21 5.47 -20.09
N ALA A 195 17.63 6.74 -20.26
CA ALA A 195 17.70 7.70 -19.17
C ALA A 195 16.32 7.97 -18.55
N ASN A 196 15.30 8.19 -19.39
CA ASN A 196 13.92 8.41 -18.92
C ASN A 196 13.38 7.17 -18.20
N LEU A 197 13.60 5.98 -18.75
CA LEU A 197 13.16 4.73 -18.12
C LEU A 197 13.87 4.48 -16.78
N GLN A 198 15.16 4.82 -16.68
CA GLN A 198 15.89 4.73 -15.42
C GLN A 198 15.32 5.69 -14.35
N GLU A 199 15.00 6.93 -14.74
CA GLU A 199 14.34 7.89 -13.84
C GLU A 199 12.97 7.39 -13.40
N MET A 200 12.16 6.86 -14.33
CA MET A 200 10.87 6.25 -14.02
C MET A 200 11.03 5.09 -13.02
N CYS A 201 11.99 4.19 -13.23
CA CYS A 201 12.26 3.09 -12.31
C CYS A 201 12.63 3.58 -10.91
N SER A 202 13.45 4.64 -10.81
CA SER A 202 13.81 5.26 -9.54
C SER A 202 12.57 5.81 -8.83
N ASN A 203 11.75 6.61 -9.53
CA ASN A 203 10.56 7.22 -8.95
C ASN A 203 9.51 6.17 -8.54
N ILE A 204 9.34 5.11 -9.32
CA ILE A 204 8.45 3.99 -8.97
C ILE A 204 8.95 3.26 -7.71
N THR A 205 10.27 3.09 -7.56
CA THR A 205 10.85 2.47 -6.37
C THR A 205 10.59 3.32 -5.13
N LEU A 206 10.78 4.63 -5.23
CA LEU A 206 10.46 5.57 -4.17
C LEU A 206 8.97 5.57 -3.82
N LEU A 207 8.09 5.63 -4.82
CA LEU A 207 6.64 5.53 -4.62
C LEU A 207 6.23 4.22 -3.94
N LYS A 208 6.91 3.11 -4.25
CA LYS A 208 6.69 1.82 -3.60
C LYS A 208 7.11 1.87 -2.12
N GLU A 209 8.28 2.43 -1.83
CA GLU A 209 8.76 2.60 -0.45
C GLU A 209 7.77 3.44 0.36
N LEU A 210 7.41 4.61 -0.16
CA LEU A 210 6.41 5.48 0.45
C LEU A 210 5.07 4.76 0.63
N ALA A 211 4.56 4.06 -0.38
CA ALA A 211 3.31 3.31 -0.27
C ALA A 211 3.39 2.21 0.81
N SER A 212 4.55 1.56 0.97
CA SER A 212 4.79 0.58 2.02
C SER A 212 4.77 1.25 3.40
N GLU A 213 5.46 2.38 3.57
CA GLU A 213 5.49 3.14 4.83
C GLU A 213 4.10 3.64 5.21
N LEU A 214 3.37 4.23 4.26
CA LEU A 214 1.98 4.65 4.44
C LEU A 214 1.08 3.48 4.87
N GLY A 215 1.25 2.31 4.24
CA GLY A 215 0.54 1.09 4.62
C GLY A 215 0.83 0.67 6.05
N THR A 216 2.11 0.62 6.44
CA THR A 216 2.50 0.30 7.82
C THR A 216 1.98 1.31 8.83
N GLU A 217 2.01 2.61 8.51
CA GLU A 217 1.49 3.65 9.40
C GLU A 217 -0.01 3.49 9.60
N ILE A 218 -0.78 3.21 8.53
CA ILE A 218 -2.22 2.92 8.61
C ILE A 218 -2.49 1.71 9.51
N ASP A 219 -1.74 0.62 9.34
CA ASP A 219 -1.90 -0.58 10.18
C ASP A 219 -1.64 -0.25 11.66
N THR A 220 -0.58 0.50 11.97
CA THR A 220 -0.30 0.91 13.36
C THR A 220 -1.36 1.85 13.94
N GLN A 221 -1.93 2.75 13.12
CA GLN A 221 -3.04 3.60 13.54
C GLN A 221 -4.32 2.80 13.76
N ASN A 222 -4.58 1.77 12.96
CA ASN A 222 -5.73 0.87 13.17
C ASN A 222 -5.63 0.15 14.52
N ASP A 223 -4.45 -0.36 14.87
CA ASP A 223 -4.22 -0.96 16.19
C ASP A 223 -4.44 0.05 17.33
N LEU A 224 -3.96 1.29 17.17
CA LEU A 224 -4.17 2.35 18.13
C LEU A 224 -5.66 2.71 18.28
N ILE A 225 -6.42 2.76 17.18
CA ILE A 225 -7.87 2.97 17.21
C ILE A 225 -8.57 1.84 17.94
N GLY A 226 -8.15 0.59 17.78
CA GLY A 226 -8.66 -0.55 18.55
C GLY A 226 -8.50 -0.32 20.06
N ASN A 227 -7.29 0.03 20.50
CA ASN A 227 -7.02 0.33 21.92
C ASN A 227 -7.85 1.51 22.45
N ILE A 228 -7.96 2.58 21.67
CA ILE A 228 -8.80 3.75 22.00
C ILE A 228 -10.26 3.34 22.16
N THR A 229 -10.76 2.49 21.27
CA THR A 229 -12.15 2.00 21.29
C THR A 229 -12.42 1.22 22.58
N ASP A 230 -11.54 0.28 22.94
CA ASP A 230 -11.67 -0.51 24.18
C ASP A 230 -11.63 0.38 25.43
N LYS A 231 -10.70 1.34 25.48
CA LYS A 231 -10.59 2.29 26.60
C LYS A 231 -11.81 3.21 26.70
N ALA A 232 -12.37 3.64 25.56
CA ALA A 232 -13.55 4.47 25.51
C ALA A 232 -14.80 3.71 25.99
N GLU A 233 -14.99 2.46 25.57
CA GLU A 233 -16.08 1.60 26.04
C GLU A 233 -15.99 1.37 27.56
N LEU A 234 -14.79 1.06 28.07
CA LEU A 234 -14.58 0.90 29.51
C LEU A 234 -14.93 2.18 30.30
N ALA A 235 -14.53 3.34 29.77
CA ALA A 235 -14.84 4.62 30.38
C ALA A 235 -16.35 4.87 30.39
N ASP A 236 -17.05 4.62 29.28
CA ASP A 236 -18.50 4.82 29.17
C ASP A 236 -19.30 3.92 30.14
N ILE A 237 -18.97 2.63 30.20
CA ILE A 237 -19.57 1.68 31.14
C ILE A 237 -19.36 2.15 32.58
N THR A 238 -18.14 2.60 32.91
CA THR A 238 -17.78 3.04 34.25
C THR A 238 -18.49 4.33 34.64
N ILE A 239 -18.54 5.32 33.74
CA ILE A 239 -19.28 6.58 33.92
C ILE A 239 -20.76 6.30 34.15
N THR A 240 -21.38 5.47 33.32
CA THR A 240 -22.80 5.11 33.45
C THR A 240 -23.10 4.46 34.80
N LYS A 241 -22.23 3.54 35.25
CA LYS A 241 -22.34 2.92 36.58
C LYS A 241 -22.20 3.94 37.71
N GLN A 242 -21.21 4.83 37.64
CA GLN A 242 -20.97 5.87 38.64
C GLN A 242 -22.12 6.87 38.72
N ASN A 243 -22.65 7.30 37.58
CA ASN A 243 -23.81 8.19 37.50
C ASN A 243 -25.02 7.56 38.19
N LYS A 244 -25.29 6.28 37.95
CA LYS A 244 -26.36 5.54 38.63
C LYS A 244 -26.14 5.47 40.15
N ASP A 245 -24.90 5.22 40.58
CA ASP A 245 -24.55 5.16 42.00
C ASP A 245 -24.70 6.51 42.70
N MET A 246 -24.23 7.60 42.08
CA MET A 246 -24.40 8.96 42.58
C MET A 246 -25.88 9.35 42.66
N ALA A 247 -26.68 9.04 41.63
CA ALA A 247 -28.11 9.29 41.66
C ALA A 247 -28.84 8.55 42.79
N ARG A 248 -28.39 7.34 43.16
CA ARG A 248 -28.92 6.62 44.34
C ARG A 248 -28.53 7.27 45.67
N ILE A 249 -27.33 7.86 45.76
CA ILE A 249 -26.88 8.58 46.95
C ILE A 249 -27.71 9.87 47.14
N LEU A 250 -27.97 10.60 46.05
CA LEU A 250 -28.68 11.89 46.09
C LEU A 250 -30.21 11.79 46.23
N LYS A 251 -30.82 10.66 45.85
CA LYS A 251 -32.28 10.45 45.93
C LYS A 251 -32.81 10.10 47.34
N LYS A 252 -32.00 10.19 48.40
CA LYS A 252 -32.39 9.97 49.79
C LYS A 252 -31.94 11.13 50.66
#